data_AF-A0A257EML3-F1
#
_entry.id   AF-A0A257EML3-F1
#
_cell.length_a   1.000
_cell.length_b   1.000
_cell.length_c   1.000
_cell.angle_alpha   90.00
_cell.angle_beta   90.00
_cell.angle_gamma   90.00
#
_symmetry.space_group_name_H-M   'P 1'
#
loop_
_entity.id
_entity.type
_entity.pdbx_description
1 polymer ?
#
loop_
_entity_poly.entity_id
_entity_poly.type
_entity_poly.pdbx_seq_one_letter_code
_entity_poly.pdbx_strand_id
1 'polypeptide(L)'
;MAGLAARDALYRDTVRVADRARGWFDGPGAAWRARQPAAVQALVAVESLAITTRLLAVMSWLLDPRQGEGLPAFAAPECGDMAADHPLRAVPGGAIALASRALVARAVALSGDVA
;
A
#
# COMPACT_ATOMS: atom_id res chain seq x y z
N MET A 1 12.47 1.43 23.06
CA MET A 1 12.16 0.05 22.56
C MET A 1 10.83 -0.05 21.82
N ALA A 2 9.75 0.65 22.23
CA ALA A 2 8.44 0.59 21.56
C ALA A 2 8.47 0.96 20.06
N GLY A 3 9.25 1.98 19.66
CA GLY A 3 9.36 2.40 18.26
C GLY A 3 9.95 1.34 17.32
N LEU A 4 10.92 0.54 17.78
CA LEU A 4 11.50 -0.54 16.98
C LEU A 4 10.51 -1.69 16.75
N ALA A 5 9.75 -2.07 17.79
CA ALA A 5 8.72 -3.09 17.69
C ALA A 5 7.57 -2.66 16.76
N ALA A 6 7.18 -1.37 16.80
CA ALA A 6 6.18 -0.81 15.89
C ALA A 6 6.67 -0.80 14.42
N ARG A 7 7.95 -0.49 14.18
CA ARG A 7 8.57 -0.57 12.84
C ARG A 7 8.62 -2.00 12.31
N ASP A 8 9.06 -2.97 13.12
CA ASP A 8 9.08 -4.39 12.72
C ASP A 8 7.67 -4.89 12.37
N ALA A 9 6.67 -4.52 13.17
CA ALA A 9 5.28 -4.83 12.85
C ALA A 9 4.83 -4.20 11.52
N LEU A 10 5.16 -2.92 11.28
CA LEU A 10 4.84 -2.24 10.03
C LEU A 10 5.54 -2.88 8.83
N TYR A 11 6.80 -3.29 8.97
CA TYR A 11 7.54 -4.03 7.93
C TYR A 11 6.85 -5.34 7.57
N ARG A 12 6.58 -6.20 8.56
CA ARG A 12 5.91 -7.48 8.31
C ARG A 12 4.54 -7.31 7.66
N ASP A 13 3.77 -6.32 8.10
CA ASP A 13 2.46 -6.05 7.51
C ASP A 13 2.58 -5.50 6.08
N THR A 14 3.58 -4.67 5.80
CA THR A 14 3.87 -4.18 4.44
C THR A 14 4.24 -5.33 3.52
N VAL A 15 5.13 -6.25 3.94
CA VAL A 15 5.47 -7.46 3.18
C VAL A 15 4.21 -8.31 2.91
N ARG A 16 3.36 -8.53 3.93
CA ARG A 16 2.11 -9.31 3.77
C ARG A 16 1.12 -8.65 2.81
N VAL A 17 0.98 -7.33 2.83
CA VAL A 17 0.10 -6.63 1.87
C VAL A 17 0.70 -6.67 0.47
N ALA A 18 2.01 -6.49 0.33
CA ALA A 18 2.69 -6.56 -0.95
C ALA A 18 2.58 -7.96 -1.59
N ASP A 19 2.72 -9.02 -0.80
CA ASP A 19 2.55 -10.38 -1.30
C ASP A 19 1.11 -10.67 -1.74
N ARG A 20 0.11 -10.21 -0.97
CA ARG A 20 -1.30 -10.28 -1.37
C ARG A 20 -1.58 -9.48 -2.64
N ALA A 21 -1.00 -8.29 -2.77
CA ALA A 21 -1.12 -7.45 -3.96
C ALA A 21 -0.57 -8.17 -5.19
N ARG A 22 0.66 -8.71 -5.10
CA ARG A 22 1.29 -9.50 -6.16
C ARG A 22 0.45 -10.72 -6.54
N GLY A 23 0.07 -11.54 -5.55
CA GLY A 23 -0.72 -12.74 -5.78
C GLY A 23 -2.08 -12.46 -6.43
N TRP A 24 -2.74 -11.35 -6.08
CA TRP A 24 -3.98 -10.94 -6.72
C TRP A 24 -3.75 -10.34 -8.12
N PHE A 25 -2.87 -9.36 -8.26
CA PHE A 25 -2.69 -8.60 -9.50
C PHE A 25 -2.08 -9.44 -10.63
N ASP A 26 -1.20 -10.39 -10.31
CA ASP A 26 -0.57 -11.26 -11.31
C ASP A 26 -1.36 -12.56 -11.53
N GLY A 27 -2.39 -12.82 -10.71
CA GLY A 27 -3.20 -14.03 -10.75
C GLY A 27 -4.68 -13.77 -11.01
N PRO A 28 -5.59 -14.14 -10.07
CA PRO A 28 -7.03 -14.05 -10.29
C PRO A 28 -7.54 -12.63 -10.58
N GLY A 29 -6.85 -11.59 -10.09
CA GLY A 29 -7.17 -10.19 -10.39
C GLY A 29 -6.88 -9.80 -11.83
N ALA A 30 -5.78 -10.28 -12.42
CA ALA A 30 -5.51 -10.10 -13.86
C ALA A 30 -6.61 -10.76 -14.70
N ALA A 31 -6.93 -12.01 -14.40
CA ALA A 31 -7.98 -12.75 -15.11
C ALA A 31 -9.36 -12.08 -14.96
N TRP A 32 -9.71 -11.62 -13.76
CA TRP A 32 -10.94 -10.89 -13.51
C TRP A 32 -11.00 -9.57 -14.29
N ARG A 33 -9.92 -8.78 -14.28
CA ARG A 33 -9.83 -7.49 -14.98
C ARG A 33 -9.97 -7.66 -16.49
N ALA A 34 -9.38 -8.70 -17.07
CA ALA A 34 -9.46 -8.98 -18.51
C ALA A 34 -10.89 -9.22 -19.02
N ARG A 35 -11.83 -9.58 -18.13
CA ARG A 35 -13.25 -9.77 -18.46
C ARG A 35 -14.11 -8.50 -18.28
N GLN A 36 -13.51 -7.40 -17.82
CA GLN A 36 -14.24 -6.16 -17.55
C GLN A 36 -14.29 -5.24 -18.77
N PRO A 37 -15.27 -4.33 -18.86
CA PRO A 37 -15.28 -3.26 -19.85
C PRO A 37 -14.01 -2.38 -19.75
N ALA A 38 -13.58 -1.80 -20.87
CA ALA A 38 -12.34 -1.00 -20.94
C ALA A 38 -12.27 0.13 -19.89
N ALA A 39 -13.38 0.81 -19.63
CA ALA A 39 -13.45 1.85 -18.61
C ALA A 39 -13.14 1.31 -17.20
N VAL A 40 -13.66 0.13 -16.85
CA VAL A 40 -13.37 -0.54 -15.57
C VAL A 40 -11.91 -0.98 -15.51
N GLN A 41 -11.36 -1.48 -16.62
CA GLN A 41 -9.94 -1.86 -16.67
C GLN A 41 -9.02 -0.68 -16.36
N ALA A 42 -9.32 0.51 -16.90
CA ALA A 42 -8.56 1.73 -16.65
C ALA A 42 -8.63 2.17 -15.18
N LEU A 43 -9.83 2.19 -14.59
CA LEU A 43 -10.01 2.50 -13.15
C LEU A 43 -9.20 1.55 -12.27
N VAL A 44 -9.29 0.25 -12.53
CA VAL A 44 -8.54 -0.77 -11.80
C VAL A 44 -7.04 -0.60 -11.99
N ALA A 45 -6.56 -0.25 -13.19
CA ALA A 45 -5.15 -0.03 -13.44
C ALA A 45 -4.59 1.16 -12.63
N VAL A 46 -5.34 2.28 -12.58
CA VAL A 46 -4.96 3.46 -11.79
C VAL A 46 -4.88 3.11 -10.30
N GLU A 47 -5.89 2.45 -9.74
CA GLU A 47 -5.83 2.08 -8.31
C GLU A 47 -4.74 1.02 -8.04
N SER A 48 -4.47 0.11 -8.99
CA SER A 48 -3.36 -0.85 -8.84
C SER A 48 -2.00 -0.15 -8.78
N LEU A 49 -1.79 0.87 -9.61
CA LEU A 49 -0.59 1.70 -9.57
C LEU A 49 -0.48 2.52 -8.28
N ALA A 50 -1.61 3.03 -7.78
CA ALA A 50 -1.64 3.74 -6.51
C ALA A 50 -1.28 2.81 -5.34
N ILE A 51 -1.78 1.57 -5.35
CA ILE A 51 -1.46 0.54 -4.34
C ILE A 51 0.04 0.23 -4.35
N THR A 52 0.63 -0.05 -5.51
CA THR A 52 2.05 -0.40 -5.60
C THR A 52 2.94 0.80 -5.22
N THR A 53 2.56 2.01 -5.61
CA THR A 53 3.26 3.25 -5.21
C THR A 53 3.30 3.41 -3.69
N ARG A 54 2.15 3.25 -3.01
CA ARG A 54 2.10 3.32 -1.54
C ARG A 54 2.98 2.26 -0.87
N LEU A 55 2.91 1.02 -1.34
CA LEU A 55 3.69 -0.08 -0.79
C LEU A 55 5.19 0.13 -0.97
N LEU A 56 5.61 0.59 -2.16
CA LEU A 56 7.01 0.88 -2.44
C LEU A 56 7.51 2.05 -1.58
N ALA A 57 6.71 3.10 -1.41
CA ALA A 57 7.06 4.24 -0.56
C ALA A 57 7.29 3.81 0.90
N VAL A 58 6.34 3.06 1.49
CA VAL A 58 6.47 2.57 2.87
C VAL A 58 7.67 1.63 3.01
N MET A 59 7.87 0.71 2.07
CA MET A 59 9.00 -0.22 2.11
C MET A 59 10.35 0.51 1.99
N SER A 60 10.46 1.45 1.05
CA SER A 60 11.67 2.26 0.86
C SER A 60 12.04 3.02 2.12
N TRP A 61 11.05 3.63 2.78
CA TRP A 61 11.26 4.33 4.05
C TRP A 61 11.69 3.40 5.18
N LEU A 62 11.08 2.22 5.29
CA LEU A 62 11.45 1.22 6.30
C LEU A 62 12.85 0.63 6.08
N LEU A 63 13.32 0.59 4.84
CA LEU A 63 14.63 0.04 4.47
C LEU A 63 15.71 1.11 4.32
N ASP A 64 15.43 2.36 4.67
CA ASP A 64 16.43 3.43 4.61
C ASP A 64 17.65 3.06 5.47
N PRO A 65 18.88 3.07 4.93
CA PRO A 65 20.07 2.66 5.69
C PRO A 65 20.39 3.60 6.87
N ARG A 66 19.83 4.82 6.90
CA ARG A 66 20.06 5.83 7.95
C ARG A 66 19.22 5.59 9.20
N GLN A 67 18.54 4.45 9.32
CA GLN A 67 17.69 4.09 10.46
C GLN A 67 18.36 4.26 11.84
N GLY A 68 19.68 4.08 11.94
CA GLY A 68 20.46 4.27 13.17
C GLY A 68 20.72 5.73 13.55
N GLU A 69 20.50 6.67 12.62
CA GLU A 69 20.75 8.11 12.77
C GLU A 69 19.46 8.91 12.99
N GLY A 70 18.30 8.24 12.94
CA GLY A 70 16.97 8.85 12.94
C GLY A 70 16.35 8.73 11.55
N LEU A 71 15.11 8.21 11.48
CA LEU A 71 14.39 8.15 10.22
C LEU A 71 13.90 9.53 9.84
N PRO A 72 13.98 9.92 8.55
CA PRO A 72 13.28 11.11 8.08
C PRO A 72 11.77 10.94 8.26
N ALA A 73 11.04 12.06 8.29
CA ALA A 73 9.59 12.05 8.23
C ALA A 73 9.12 11.26 6.99
N PHE A 74 8.04 10.49 7.14
CA PHE A 74 7.52 9.72 6.01
C PHE A 74 6.76 10.65 5.05
N ALA A 75 7.31 10.84 3.84
CA ALA A 75 6.64 11.58 2.78
C ALA A 75 5.61 10.67 2.09
N ALA A 76 4.35 10.77 2.51
CA ALA A 76 3.26 9.99 1.93
C ALA A 76 3.09 10.34 0.44
N PRO A 77 3.02 9.35 -0.47
CA PRO A 77 2.81 9.64 -1.88
C PRO A 77 1.40 10.16 -2.12
N GLU A 78 1.28 11.16 -2.99
CA GLU A 78 -0.01 11.68 -3.43
C GLU A 78 -0.70 10.65 -4.35
N CYS A 79 -1.65 9.93 -3.78
CA CYS A 79 -2.48 8.98 -4.49
C CYS A 79 -3.94 9.38 -4.27
N GLY A 80 -4.69 9.63 -5.34
CA GLY A 80 -6.10 9.99 -5.26
C GLY A 80 -6.95 8.97 -4.50
N ASP A 81 -8.13 9.38 -4.05
CA ASP A 81 -9.05 8.52 -3.33
C ASP A 81 -9.76 7.51 -4.21
N MET A 82 -10.01 6.33 -3.65
CA MET A 82 -10.77 5.28 -4.32
C MET A 82 -12.25 5.58 -4.15
N ALA A 83 -12.92 5.91 -5.26
CA ALA A 83 -14.35 6.19 -5.31
C ALA A 83 -15.19 5.12 -4.57
N ALA A 84 -16.31 5.53 -3.99
CA ALA A 84 -17.16 4.65 -3.17
C ALA A 84 -17.75 3.47 -3.96
N ASP A 85 -17.97 3.65 -5.25
CA ASP A 85 -18.49 2.69 -6.22
C ASP A 85 -17.38 2.01 -7.04
N HIS A 86 -16.10 2.20 -6.67
CA HIS A 86 -14.99 1.66 -7.43
C HIS A 86 -15.08 0.12 -7.53
N PRO A 87 -14.95 -0.49 -8.73
CA PRO A 87 -15.17 -1.93 -8.96
C PRO A 87 -14.33 -2.85 -8.08
N LEU A 88 -13.12 -2.43 -7.68
CA LEU A 88 -12.27 -3.21 -6.77
C LEU A 88 -12.92 -3.46 -5.41
N ARG A 89 -13.84 -2.61 -4.94
CA ARG A 89 -14.48 -2.77 -3.62
C ARG A 89 -15.32 -4.04 -3.51
N ALA A 90 -15.78 -4.59 -4.63
CA ALA A 90 -16.56 -5.83 -4.67
C ALA A 90 -15.71 -7.10 -4.75
N VAL A 91 -14.37 -6.98 -4.82
CA VAL A 91 -13.44 -8.09 -4.99
C VAL A 91 -12.26 -7.98 -4.02
N PRO A 92 -11.40 -9.01 -3.87
CA PRO A 92 -10.26 -8.96 -2.93
C PRO A 92 -9.32 -7.75 -3.10
N GLY A 93 -9.21 -7.21 -4.33
CA GLY A 93 -8.43 -6.01 -4.61
C GLY A 93 -8.84 -4.77 -3.79
N GLY A 94 -10.12 -4.65 -3.38
CA GLY A 94 -10.58 -3.55 -2.54
C GLY A 94 -10.01 -3.60 -1.13
N ALA A 95 -9.92 -4.79 -0.54
CA ALA A 95 -9.27 -4.98 0.76
C ALA A 95 -7.76 -4.69 0.70
N ILE A 96 -7.12 -5.04 -0.41
CA ILE A 96 -5.70 -4.69 -0.66
C ILE A 96 -5.53 -3.16 -0.77
N ALA A 97 -6.44 -2.48 -1.46
CA ALA A 97 -6.45 -1.02 -1.58
C ALA A 97 -6.51 -0.34 -0.21
N LEU A 98 -7.49 -0.73 0.62
CA LEU A 98 -7.67 -0.20 1.97
C LEU A 98 -6.45 -0.50 2.87
N ALA A 99 -5.91 -1.73 2.79
CA ALA A 99 -4.74 -2.10 3.57
C ALA A 99 -3.50 -1.26 3.18
N SER A 100 -3.27 -1.00 1.89
CA SER A 100 -2.16 -0.14 1.44
C SER A 100 -2.27 1.29 1.99
N ARG A 101 -3.48 1.84 2.09
CA ARG A 101 -3.74 3.17 2.66
C ARG A 101 -3.53 3.17 4.18
N ALA A 102 -3.96 2.12 4.86
CA ALA A 102 -3.72 1.97 6.30
C ALA A 102 -2.23 1.89 6.64
N LEU A 103 -1.40 1.26 5.80
CA LEU A 103 0.05 1.22 5.98
C LEU A 103 0.68 2.62 5.85
N VAL A 104 0.24 3.42 4.88
CA VAL A 104 0.66 4.82 4.73
C VAL A 104 0.31 5.63 5.99
N ALA A 105 -0.94 5.52 6.48
CA ALA A 105 -1.36 6.23 7.68
C ALA A 105 -0.53 5.84 8.91
N ARG A 106 -0.22 4.53 9.06
CA ARG A 106 0.67 4.04 10.11
C ARG A 106 2.10 4.54 9.97
N ALA A 107 2.64 4.63 8.75
CA ALA A 107 3.96 5.16 8.50
C ALA A 107 4.05 6.66 8.86
N VAL A 108 3.03 7.45 8.50
CA VAL A 108 2.92 8.87 8.89
C VAL A 108 2.92 9.01 10.42
N ALA A 109 2.04 8.29 11.12
CA ALA A 109 1.95 8.33 12.58
C ALA A 109 3.28 7.96 13.25
N LEU A 110 3.89 6.86 12.81
CA LEU A 110 5.17 6.39 13.35
C LEU A 110 6.33 7.33 13.05
N SER A 111 6.26 8.11 11.97
CA SER A 111 7.28 9.11 11.66
C SER A 111 7.14 10.39 12.50
N GLY A 112 5.93 10.70 12.98
CA GLY A 112 5.66 11.82 13.89
C GLY A 112 6.02 11.53 15.35
N ASP A 113 5.91 10.27 15.78
CA ASP A 113 6.21 9.82 17.16
C ASP A 113 7.73 9.72 17.48
N VAL A 114 8.61 9.98 16.51
CA VAL A 114 10.07 9.82 16.62
C VAL A 114 10.79 11.18 16.77
N ALA A 115 10.04 12.29 16.85
CA ALA A 115 10.58 13.62 17.10
C ALA A 115 10.89 13.86 18.59
#